data_AF-A0A1V4SY84-F1
#
_entry.id   AF-A0A1V4SY84-F1
#
_cell.length_a   1.000
_cell.length_b   1.000
_cell.length_c   1.000
_cell.angle_alpha   90.00
_cell.angle_beta   90.00
_cell.angle_gamma   90.00
#
_symmetry.space_group_name_H-M   'P 1'
#
loop_
_entity.id
_entity.type
_entity.pdbx_description
1 polymer ?
#
loop_
_entity_poly.entity_id
_entity_poly.type
_entity_poly.pdbx_seq_one_letter_code
_entity_poly.pdbx_strand_id
1 'polypeptide(L)'
;MFNRLKRNIQKLYSAFLKTYSSTRFLIIIFGVCLILISISVFFDINENEGLITIRTIFSSIIGFLIEISSSKVICNDRTTIIRNYIVGSVSLLIVFILILAIIYDVSPINPSLVLLRNTLFSCIGFLISCSKYCESDR
;
A
#
# COMPACT_ATOMS: atom_id res chain seq x y z
N MET A 1 -6.70 -4.90 25.78
CA MET A 1 -6.19 -4.41 24.48
C MET A 1 -6.16 -5.51 23.41
N PHE A 2 -5.60 -6.68 23.70
CA PHE A 2 -5.51 -7.83 22.77
C PHE A 2 -6.85 -8.32 22.19
N ASN A 3 -7.91 -8.41 23.00
CA ASN A 3 -9.24 -8.84 22.53
C ASN A 3 -9.91 -7.85 21.56
N ARG A 4 -9.60 -6.55 21.65
CA ARG A 4 -10.08 -5.55 20.68
C ARG A 4 -9.32 -5.65 19.36
N LEU A 5 -8.00 -5.86 19.43
CA LEU A 5 -7.15 -6.08 18.25
C LEU A 5 -7.59 -7.33 17.47
N LYS A 6 -7.81 -8.45 18.17
CA LYS A 6 -8.29 -9.69 17.55
C LYS A 6 -9.64 -9.51 16.84
N ARG A 7 -10.59 -8.78 17.47
CA ARG A 7 -11.88 -8.44 16.84
C ARG A 7 -11.70 -7.54 15.60
N ASN A 8 -10.80 -6.57 15.63
CA ASN A 8 -10.54 -5.69 14.49
C ASN A 8 -9.89 -6.46 13.32
N ILE A 9 -8.93 -7.35 13.59
CA ILE A 9 -8.33 -8.23 12.60
C ILE A 9 -9.39 -9.15 11.99
N GLN A 10 -10.25 -9.75 12.81
CA GLN A 10 -11.31 -10.63 12.34
C GLN A 10 -12.35 -9.90 11.47
N LYS A 11 -12.70 -8.66 11.84
CA LYS A 11 -13.55 -7.79 11.00
C LYS A 11 -12.88 -7.48 9.67
N LEU A 12 -11.61 -7.08 9.68
CA LEU A 12 -10.84 -6.79 8.46
C LEU A 12 -10.75 -8.02 7.55
N TYR A 13 -10.45 -9.20 8.12
CA TYR A 13 -10.38 -10.47 7.41
C TYR A 13 -11.73 -10.84 6.80
N SER A 14 -12.83 -10.71 7.56
CA SER A 14 -14.18 -10.98 7.05
C SER A 14 -14.60 -10.00 5.94
N ALA A 15 -14.10 -8.77 5.98
CA ALA A 15 -14.39 -7.73 5.00
C ALA A 15 -13.56 -7.95 3.72
N PHE A 16 -12.30 -8.37 3.86
CA PHE A 16 -11.45 -8.85 2.76
C PHE A 16 -12.08 -10.05 2.04
N LEU A 17 -12.60 -11.01 2.81
CA LEU A 17 -13.39 -12.15 2.33
C LEU A 17 -14.75 -11.77 1.73
N LYS A 18 -15.13 -10.50 1.71
CA LYS A 18 -16.35 -9.99 1.05
C LYS A 18 -16.03 -9.07 -0.13
N THR A 19 -14.77 -8.69 -0.36
CA THR A 19 -14.38 -7.91 -1.55
C THR A 19 -14.52 -8.75 -2.82
N TYR A 20 -14.71 -8.14 -3.98
CA TYR A 20 -14.74 -8.84 -5.27
C TYR A 20 -13.51 -9.74 -5.46
N SER A 21 -13.72 -10.90 -6.09
CA SER A 21 -12.68 -11.92 -6.29
C SER A 21 -11.41 -11.33 -6.92
N SER A 22 -11.56 -10.54 -7.98
CA SER A 22 -10.44 -9.90 -8.69
C SER A 22 -9.64 -8.95 -7.80
N THR A 23 -10.31 -8.16 -6.94
CA THR A 23 -9.61 -7.25 -6.02
C THR A 23 -8.81 -8.01 -4.97
N ARG A 24 -9.27 -9.19 -4.52
CA ARG A 24 -8.50 -10.01 -3.58
C ARG A 24 -7.22 -10.52 -4.21
N PHE A 25 -7.27 -11.02 -5.44
CA PHE A 25 -6.08 -11.46 -6.17
C PHE A 25 -5.09 -10.31 -6.36
N LEU A 26 -5.56 -9.12 -6.72
CA LEU A 26 -4.71 -7.93 -6.84
C LEU A 26 -4.02 -7.57 -5.51
N ILE A 27 -4.73 -7.64 -4.38
CA ILE A 27 -4.14 -7.36 -3.06
C ILE A 27 -3.07 -8.41 -2.69
N ILE A 28 -3.29 -9.68 -3.02
CA ILE A 28 -2.31 -10.75 -2.77
C ILE A 28 -1.06 -10.54 -3.62
N ILE A 29 -1.22 -10.29 -4.93
CA ILE A 29 -0.11 -10.00 -5.85
C ILE A 29 0.66 -8.78 -5.36
N PHE A 30 -0.06 -7.73 -4.98
CA PHE A 30 0.52 -6.52 -4.42
C PHE A 30 1.39 -6.80 -3.18
N GLY A 31 0.90 -7.62 -2.25
CA GLY A 31 1.68 -8.02 -1.07
C GLY A 31 2.97 -8.76 -1.42
N VAL A 32 2.91 -9.69 -2.39
CA VAL A 32 4.10 -10.42 -2.86
C VAL A 32 5.10 -9.47 -3.52
N CYS A 33 4.63 -8.57 -4.40
CA CYS A 33 5.48 -7.56 -5.02
C CYS A 33 6.14 -6.65 -3.98
N LEU A 34 5.39 -6.22 -2.97
CA LEU A 34 5.90 -5.36 -1.90
C LEU A 34 7.04 -6.04 -1.13
N ILE A 35 6.91 -7.33 -0.81
CA ILE A 35 7.97 -8.11 -0.14
C ILE A 35 9.23 -8.16 -1.01
N LEU A 36 9.08 -8.50 -2.30
CA LEU A 36 10.22 -8.59 -3.22
C LEU A 36 10.92 -7.24 -3.42
N ILE A 37 10.16 -6.16 -3.57
CA ILE A 37 10.71 -4.81 -3.67
C ILE A 37 11.44 -4.44 -2.37
N SER A 38 10.85 -4.74 -1.21
CA SER A 38 11.47 -4.47 0.10
C SER A 38 12.81 -5.19 0.26
N ILE A 39 12.88 -6.46 -0.13
CA ILE A 39 14.14 -7.23 -0.12
C ILE A 39 15.13 -6.58 -1.09
N SER A 40 14.70 -6.24 -2.31
CA SER A 40 15.59 -5.68 -3.34
C SER A 40 16.27 -4.36 -2.93
N VAL A 41 15.68 -3.60 -2.00
CA VAL A 41 16.29 -2.38 -1.43
C VAL A 41 17.63 -2.70 -0.76
N PHE A 42 17.74 -3.83 -0.06
CA PHE A 42 18.93 -4.17 0.74
C PHE A 42 19.95 -5.06 0.00
N PHE A 43 19.53 -5.77 -1.06
CA PHE A 43 20.37 -6.72 -1.79
C PHE A 43 20.91 -6.18 -3.12
N ASP A 44 20.69 -4.90 -3.43
CA ASP A 44 21.17 -4.18 -4.63
C ASP A 44 20.94 -4.92 -5.97
N ILE A 45 19.84 -5.68 -6.07
CA ILE A 45 19.50 -6.51 -7.24
C ILE A 45 18.82 -5.68 -8.34
N ASN A 46 19.20 -4.41 -8.46
CA ASN A 46 18.36 -3.35 -9.03
C ASN A 46 18.15 -3.41 -10.54
N GLU A 47 19.08 -4.04 -11.27
CA GLU A 47 19.11 -4.14 -12.73
C GLU A 47 18.46 -5.41 -13.28
N ASN A 48 17.93 -6.28 -12.40
CA ASN A 48 17.27 -7.50 -12.83
C ASN A 48 15.97 -7.19 -13.60
N GLU A 49 15.85 -7.64 -14.85
CA GLU A 49 14.66 -7.43 -15.69
C GLU A 49 13.36 -7.88 -15.01
N GLY A 50 13.38 -9.01 -14.30
CA GLY A 50 12.23 -9.50 -13.55
C GLY A 50 11.82 -8.54 -12.42
N LEU A 51 12.80 -7.89 -11.76
CA LEU A 51 12.52 -6.90 -10.73
C LEU A 51 11.91 -5.63 -11.33
N ILE A 52 12.34 -5.22 -12.52
CA ILE A 52 11.73 -4.10 -13.25
C ILE A 52 10.26 -4.40 -13.53
N THR A 53 9.94 -5.61 -14.02
CA THR A 53 8.54 -6.02 -14.23
C THR A 53 7.73 -6.00 -12.94
N ILE A 54 8.29 -6.50 -11.83
CA ILE A 54 7.64 -6.49 -10.51
C ILE A 54 7.35 -5.06 -10.04
N ARG A 55 8.29 -4.13 -10.21
CA ARG A 55 8.11 -2.70 -9.89
C ARG A 55 6.96 -2.09 -10.69
N THR A 56 6.85 -2.42 -11.97
CA THR A 56 5.76 -1.94 -12.83
C THR A 56 4.40 -2.50 -12.40
N ILE A 57 4.30 -3.81 -12.15
CA ILE A 57 3.08 -4.46 -11.66
C ILE A 57 2.64 -3.82 -10.33
N PHE A 58 3.58 -3.62 -9.40
CA PHE A 58 3.33 -2.97 -8.13
C PHE A 58 2.75 -1.56 -8.31
N SER A 59 3.36 -0.76 -9.20
CA SER A 59 2.94 0.61 -9.49
C SER A 59 1.53 0.67 -10.09
N SER A 60 1.19 -0.26 -10.98
CA SER A 60 -0.15 -0.37 -11.56
C SER A 60 -1.20 -0.74 -10.51
N ILE A 61 -0.89 -1.67 -9.61
CA ILE A 61 -1.86 -2.10 -8.58
C ILE A 61 -2.07 -0.99 -7.55
N ILE A 62 -1.02 -0.29 -7.11
CA ILE A 62 -1.22 0.83 -6.17
C ILE A 62 -1.99 1.98 -6.83
N GLY A 63 -1.68 2.28 -8.10
CA GLY A 63 -2.44 3.26 -8.88
C GLY A 63 -3.93 2.91 -8.93
N PHE A 64 -4.25 1.66 -9.27
CA PHE A 64 -5.62 1.15 -9.25
C PHE A 64 -6.31 1.27 -7.88
N LEU A 65 -5.59 0.97 -6.79
CA LEU A 65 -6.14 1.06 -5.43
C LEU A 65 -6.47 2.51 -5.04
N ILE A 66 -5.68 3.47 -5.51
CA ILE A 66 -5.86 4.91 -5.26
C ILE A 66 -6.95 5.49 -6.18
N GLU A 67 -6.89 5.22 -7.48
CA GLU A 67 -7.70 5.89 -8.53
C GLU A 67 -9.20 5.61 -8.40
N ILE A 68 -9.60 4.36 -8.11
CA ILE A 68 -11.03 4.01 -8.02
C ILE A 68 -11.74 4.78 -6.90
N SER A 69 -11.01 5.30 -5.92
CA SER A 69 -11.60 6.13 -4.89
C SER A 69 -11.96 7.54 -5.37
N SER A 70 -11.28 8.09 -6.40
CA SER A 70 -11.45 9.48 -6.81
C SER A 70 -12.79 9.76 -7.50
N SER A 71 -13.49 8.74 -8.01
CA SER A 71 -14.65 8.93 -8.89
C SER A 71 -16.01 8.94 -8.17
N LYS A 72 -16.08 8.58 -6.87
CA LYS A 72 -17.26 8.67 -5.96
C LYS A 72 -16.86 8.16 -4.56
N VAL A 73 -16.23 8.99 -3.73
CA VAL A 73 -15.91 8.59 -2.34
C VAL A 73 -17.21 8.55 -1.52
N ILE A 74 -17.82 7.38 -1.35
CA ILE A 74 -18.84 7.19 -0.32
C ILE A 74 -18.10 6.80 0.96
N CYS A 75 -18.03 7.71 1.93
CA CYS A 75 -17.24 7.57 3.15
C CYS A 75 -17.68 6.43 4.09
N ASN A 76 -18.86 5.85 3.85
CA ASN A 76 -19.41 4.74 4.64
C ASN A 76 -19.41 3.39 3.89
N ASP A 77 -18.83 3.32 2.68
CA ASP A 77 -18.74 2.05 1.98
C ASP A 77 -17.63 1.16 2.58
N ARG A 78 -17.94 -0.13 2.78
CA ARG A 78 -17.01 -1.11 3.36
C ARG A 78 -15.75 -1.22 2.50
N THR A 79 -15.89 -1.10 1.19
CA THR A 79 -14.80 -1.18 0.22
C THR A 79 -13.82 -0.02 0.39
N THR A 80 -14.31 1.19 0.61
CA THR A 80 -13.51 2.39 0.91
C THR A 80 -12.76 2.24 2.23
N ILE A 81 -13.43 1.76 3.28
CA ILE A 81 -12.80 1.55 4.59
C ILE A 81 -11.64 0.55 4.48
N ILE A 82 -11.85 -0.61 3.84
CA ILE A 82 -10.80 -1.62 3.64
C ILE A 82 -9.62 -1.03 2.88
N ARG A 83 -9.88 -0.26 1.81
CA ARG A 83 -8.83 0.38 1.03
C ARG A 83 -8.02 1.37 1.85
N ASN A 84 -8.67 2.23 2.63
CA ASN A 84 -7.97 3.18 3.50
C ASN A 84 -7.07 2.45 4.51
N TYR A 85 -7.54 1.32 5.06
CA TYR A 85 -6.71 0.47 5.92
C TYR A 85 -5.53 -0.15 5.17
N ILE A 86 -5.72 -0.63 3.94
CA ILE A 86 -4.64 -1.19 3.12
C ILE A 86 -3.61 -0.09 2.80
N VAL A 87 -4.05 1.02 2.23
CA VAL A 87 -3.16 2.15 1.87
C VAL A 87 -2.44 2.70 3.10
N GLY A 88 -3.14 2.86 4.22
CA GLY A 88 -2.53 3.27 5.50
C GLY A 88 -1.49 2.27 6.01
N SER A 89 -1.78 0.97 5.96
CA SER A 89 -0.83 -0.08 6.38
C SER A 89 0.40 -0.12 5.48
N VAL A 90 0.21 0.06 4.17
CA VAL A 90 1.30 0.16 3.19
C VAL A 90 2.17 1.38 3.46
N SER A 91 1.58 2.55 3.67
CA SER A 91 2.33 3.77 4.02
C SER A 91 3.21 3.56 5.25
N LEU A 92 2.66 2.96 6.31
CA LEU A 92 3.42 2.66 7.53
C LEU A 92 4.58 1.70 7.27
N LEU A 93 4.34 0.64 6.48
CA LEU A 93 5.40 -0.31 6.12
C LEU A 93 6.50 0.36 5.30
N ILE A 94 6.15 1.21 4.33
CA ILE A 94 7.12 1.93 3.53
C ILE A 94 7.95 2.87 4.39
N VAL A 95 7.32 3.62 5.31
CA VAL A 95 8.06 4.47 6.27
C VAL A 95 9.06 3.64 7.08
N PHE A 96 8.65 2.46 7.55
CA PHE A 96 9.54 1.55 8.25
C PHE A 96 10.74 1.09 7.38
N ILE A 97 10.49 0.72 6.12
CA ILE A 97 11.55 0.35 5.17
C ILE A 97 12.50 1.53 4.92
N LEU A 98 11.98 2.76 4.80
CA LEU A 98 12.81 3.96 4.62
C LEU A 98 13.69 4.22 5.84
N ILE A 99 13.18 4.03 7.06
CA ILE A 99 13.99 4.15 8.29
C ILE A 99 15.13 3.13 8.28
N LEU A 100 14.84 1.87 7.93
CA LEU A 100 15.87 0.84 7.81
C LEU A 100 16.89 1.19 6.73
N ALA A 101 16.45 1.65 5.55
CA ALA A 101 17.33 2.04 4.47
C ALA A 101 18.31 3.16 4.87
N ILE A 102 17.89 4.09 5.73
CA ILE A 102 18.76 5.13 6.31
C ILE A 102 19.80 4.50 7.24
N ILE A 103 19.40 3.56 8.11
CA ILE A 103 20.31 2.89 9.07
C ILE A 103 21.38 2.07 8.36
N TYR A 104 21.01 1.41 7.26
CA TYR A 104 21.92 0.58 6.46
C TYR A 104 22.68 1.35 5.36
N ASP A 105 22.58 2.68 5.32
CA ASP A 105 23.23 3.56 4.34
C ASP A 105 23.00 3.13 2.88
N VAL A 106 21.77 2.75 2.56
CA VAL A 106 21.38 2.34 1.20
C VAL A 106 21.44 3.55 0.27
N SER A 107 22.07 3.38 -0.89
CA SER A 107 22.19 4.44 -1.90
C SER A 107 20.83 5.10 -2.21
N PRO A 108 20.74 6.44 -2.15
CA PRO A 108 19.49 7.16 -2.36
C PRO A 108 18.96 7.08 -3.80
N ILE A 109 19.79 6.62 -4.74
CA ILE A 109 19.48 6.47 -6.18
C ILE A 109 18.93 5.06 -6.48
N ASN A 110 18.88 4.16 -5.50
CA ASN A 110 18.32 2.82 -5.65
C ASN A 110 16.88 2.89 -6.23
N PRO A 111 16.60 2.31 -7.41
CA PRO A 111 15.32 2.47 -8.07
C PRO A 111 14.14 1.89 -7.28
N SER A 112 14.34 0.81 -6.51
CA SER A 112 13.31 0.28 -5.60
C SER A 112 13.01 1.26 -4.49
N LEU A 113 14.02 1.90 -3.92
CA LEU A 113 13.86 2.90 -2.87
C LEU A 113 13.13 4.14 -3.39
N VAL A 114 13.48 4.60 -4.60
CA VAL A 114 12.79 5.70 -5.29
C VAL A 114 11.32 5.36 -5.52
N LEU A 115 11.02 4.15 -6.01
CA LEU A 115 9.64 3.69 -6.20
C LEU A 115 8.85 3.71 -4.89
N LEU A 116 9.42 3.20 -3.80
CA LEU A 116 8.77 3.18 -2.49
C LEU A 116 8.50 4.61 -2.00
N ARG A 117 9.42 5.56 -2.17
CA ARG A 117 9.20 6.99 -1.83
C ARG A 117 8.04 7.59 -2.61
N ASN A 118 8.01 7.40 -3.93
CA ASN A 118 6.92 7.90 -4.77
C ASN A 118 5.58 7.31 -4.35
N THR A 119 5.57 6.01 -4.08
CA THR A 119 4.39 5.30 -3.57
C THR A 119 3.92 5.88 -2.26
N LEU A 120 4.84 6.16 -1.32
CA LEU A 120 4.49 6.78 -0.04
C LEU A 120 3.86 8.16 -0.23
N PHE A 121 4.41 9.00 -1.12
CA PHE A 121 3.82 10.31 -1.42
C PHE A 121 2.40 10.18 -1.99
N SER A 122 2.18 9.26 -2.93
CA SER A 122 0.84 8.99 -3.46
C SER A 122 -0.12 8.48 -2.39
N CYS A 123 0.31 7.55 -1.54
CA CYS A 123 -0.52 7.01 -0.46
C CYS A 123 -0.87 8.07 0.59
N ILE A 124 0.09 8.94 0.97
CA ILE A 124 -0.17 10.05 1.90
C ILE A 124 -1.14 11.05 1.26
N GLY A 125 -0.90 11.47 0.02
CA GLY A 125 -1.80 12.38 -0.70
C GLY A 125 -3.22 11.83 -0.80
N PHE A 126 -3.35 10.54 -1.05
CA PHE A 126 -4.63 9.83 -1.01
C PHE A 126 -5.30 9.89 0.36
N LEU A 127 -4.59 9.53 1.44
CA LEU A 127 -5.15 9.53 2.80
C LEU A 127 -5.58 10.93 3.25
N ILE A 128 -4.81 11.97 2.92
CA ILE A 128 -5.17 13.38 3.19
C ILE A 128 -6.42 13.78 2.41
N SER A 129 -6.50 13.41 1.13
CA SER A 129 -7.68 13.69 0.31
C SER A 129 -8.93 13.02 0.87
N CYS A 130 -8.82 11.74 1.23
CA CYS A 130 -9.91 10.99 1.85
C CYS A 130 -10.32 11.55 3.21
N SER A 131 -9.37 11.98 4.06
CA SER A 131 -9.72 12.57 5.36
C SER A 131 -10.51 13.86 5.16
N LYS A 132 -10.05 14.75 4.26
CA LYS A 132 -10.73 16.01 3.96
C LYS A 132 -12.14 15.79 3.41
N TYR A 133 -12.32 14.85 2.48
CA TYR A 133 -13.62 14.57 1.89
C TYR A 133 -14.61 14.01 2.92
N CYS A 134 -14.16 13.07 3.76
CA CYS A 134 -15.04 12.42 4.74
C CYS A 134 -15.28 13.23 6.01
N GLU A 135 -14.45 14.23 6.28
CA GLU A 135 -14.68 15.21 7.35
C GLU A 135 -15.63 16.33 6.90
N SER A 136 -15.63 16.69 5.61
CA SER A 136 -16.58 17.65 5.02
C SER A 136 -18.00 17.09 4.82
N ASP A 137 -18.17 15.77 4.82
CA ASP A 137 -19.46 15.07 4.63
C ASP A 137 -20.18 14.76 5.96
N ARG A 138 -19.64 15.22 7.09
CA ARG A 138 -20.22 15.11 8.45
C ARG A 138 -20.82 16.42 8.91
#